data_AF-A0A847VIT9-F1
#
_entry.id   AF-A0A847VIT9-F1
#
_cell.length_a   1.000
_cell.length_b   1.000
_cell.length_c   1.000
_cell.angle_alpha   90.00
_cell.angle_beta   90.00
_cell.angle_gamma   90.00
#
_symmetry.space_group_name_H-M   'P 1'
#
loop_
_entity.id
_entity.type
_entity.pdbx_description
1 polymer ?
#
loop_
_entity_poly.entity_id
_entity_poly.type
_entity_poly.pdbx_seq_one_letter_code
_entity_poly.pdbx_strand_id
1 'polypeptide(L)'
;MPDAAASPGHAAAPAAPRRRAASLELAVIGNCTVGALVDALGRIVWCCMPRPDSAPVFDALLQSADGLPEDGAWSVELEGLARHEQAYDAGTAVLRTRLWDANGQGVEIVDFAPRFVTRERAFRPAQLVRRIRPLGGRPRVRIVVRPRADWGAGEPVITRGSHHLRYVMPGLTLRLNSSAPITYVAEGGWFVLATPVALLLGPDETLAGGVDDTAREFEEHTAHHWRRWTRRLALPLEWQDAVIRAAITLKLCQYEDTGAIVAALTTS
;
A
#
# COMPACT_ATOMS: atom_id res chain seq x y z
N MET A 1 20.47 -45.70 -46.74
CA MET A 1 19.49 -45.26 -45.72
C MET A 1 20.06 -44.04 -45.04
N PRO A 2 19.44 -42.87 -45.13
CA PRO A 2 19.95 -41.65 -44.52
C PRO A 2 19.51 -41.53 -43.06
N ASP A 3 20.37 -40.89 -42.30
CA ASP A 3 20.32 -40.59 -40.87
C ASP A 3 19.13 -39.67 -40.53
N ALA A 4 18.31 -40.06 -39.55
CA ALA A 4 17.17 -39.28 -39.09
C ALA A 4 17.61 -38.32 -37.98
N ALA A 5 17.88 -37.07 -38.35
CA ALA A 5 18.16 -35.99 -37.41
C ALA A 5 16.90 -35.69 -36.57
N ALA A 6 16.97 -35.99 -35.27
CA ALA A 6 15.97 -35.59 -34.29
C ALA A 6 15.93 -34.05 -34.19
N SER A 7 14.78 -33.46 -34.47
CA SER A 7 14.54 -32.03 -34.25
C SER A 7 14.51 -31.73 -32.75
N PRO A 8 15.22 -30.69 -32.27
CA PRO A 8 15.16 -30.31 -30.87
C PRO A 8 13.77 -29.73 -30.55
N GLY A 9 13.08 -30.36 -29.60
CA GLY A 9 11.80 -29.88 -29.10
C GLY A 9 11.96 -28.47 -28.52
N HIS A 10 11.20 -27.52 -29.05
CA HIS A 10 11.03 -26.21 -28.45
C HIS A 10 10.42 -26.41 -27.05
N ALA A 11 11.23 -26.22 -26.01
CA ALA A 11 10.71 -26.04 -24.67
C ALA A 11 9.80 -24.80 -24.69
N ALA A 12 8.52 -25.00 -24.38
CA ALA A 12 7.56 -23.91 -24.27
C ALA A 12 8.07 -22.92 -23.23
N ALA A 13 8.17 -21.65 -23.60
CA ALA A 13 8.49 -20.59 -22.67
C ALA A 13 7.47 -20.62 -21.50
N PRO A 14 7.91 -20.41 -20.25
CA PRO A 14 6.98 -20.35 -19.12
C PRO A 14 5.92 -19.29 -19.42
N ALA A 15 4.65 -19.67 -19.30
CA ALA A 15 3.54 -18.75 -19.50
C ALA A 15 3.76 -17.52 -18.60
N ALA A 16 3.71 -16.33 -19.20
CA ALA A 16 3.79 -15.10 -18.44
C ALA A 16 2.76 -15.13 -17.31
N PRO A 17 3.11 -14.70 -16.09
CA PRO A 17 2.18 -14.73 -14.97
C PRO A 17 0.91 -13.98 -15.37
N ARG A 18 -0.26 -14.62 -15.19
CA ARG A 18 -1.55 -14.01 -15.47
C ARG A 18 -1.69 -12.73 -14.65
N ARG A 19 -1.68 -11.57 -15.32
CA ARG A 19 -1.98 -10.28 -14.70
C ARG A 19 -3.39 -10.33 -14.10
N ARG A 20 -3.56 -9.76 -12.92
CA ARG A 20 -4.86 -9.73 -12.25
C ARG A 20 -5.76 -8.72 -12.96
N ALA A 21 -7.02 -9.10 -13.20
CA ALA A 21 -8.00 -8.17 -13.73
C ALA A 21 -8.14 -6.96 -12.80
N ALA A 22 -8.21 -5.76 -13.37
CA ALA A 22 -8.53 -4.57 -12.60
C ALA A 22 -9.97 -4.62 -12.11
N SER A 23 -10.22 -3.99 -10.96
CA SER A 23 -11.55 -3.86 -10.35
C SER A 23 -11.78 -2.42 -9.92
N LEU A 24 -13.04 -2.00 -9.90
CA LEU A 24 -13.46 -0.70 -9.35
C LEU A 24 -13.64 -0.75 -7.82
N GLU A 25 -13.64 -1.95 -7.23
CA GLU A 25 -13.67 -2.17 -5.79
C GLU A 25 -12.31 -1.83 -5.17
N LEU A 26 -12.06 -0.52 -5.00
CA LEU A 26 -10.85 0.04 -4.44
C LEU A 26 -11.16 0.78 -3.14
N ALA A 27 -10.43 0.43 -2.09
CA ALA A 27 -10.43 1.17 -0.84
C ALA A 27 -9.51 2.38 -0.94
N VAL A 28 -9.91 3.49 -0.34
CA VAL A 28 -9.09 4.70 -0.18
C VAL A 28 -8.44 4.76 1.20
N ILE A 29 -7.15 5.10 1.24
CA ILE A 29 -6.46 5.56 2.45
C ILE A 29 -5.82 6.93 2.19
N GLY A 30 -5.61 7.73 3.24
CA GLY A 30 -4.97 9.03 3.09
C GLY A 30 -5.01 9.88 4.35
N ASN A 31 -4.41 11.07 4.28
CA ASN A 31 -4.29 12.00 5.41
C ASN A 31 -4.54 13.47 5.06
N CYS A 32 -5.14 13.71 3.89
CA CYS A 32 -5.37 15.04 3.32
C CYS A 32 -4.09 15.75 2.82
N THR A 33 -2.95 15.04 2.80
CA THR A 33 -1.72 15.45 2.08
C THR A 33 -1.48 14.49 0.92
N VAL A 34 -1.58 13.19 1.18
CA VAL A 34 -1.54 12.12 0.17
C VAL A 34 -2.76 11.23 0.29
N GLY A 35 -3.11 10.57 -0.82
CA GLY A 35 -4.15 9.55 -0.89
C GLY A 35 -3.72 8.41 -1.80
N ALA A 36 -4.11 7.20 -1.44
CA ALA A 36 -3.76 5.99 -2.18
C ALA A 36 -4.98 5.07 -2.31
N LEU A 37 -5.02 4.33 -3.43
CA LEU A 37 -6.05 3.32 -3.69
C LEU A 37 -5.49 1.92 -3.50
N VAL A 38 -6.26 1.10 -2.78
CA VAL A 38 -5.90 -0.24 -2.35
C VAL A 38 -6.92 -1.22 -2.91
N ASP A 39 -6.47 -2.25 -3.63
CA ASP A 39 -7.35 -3.32 -4.11
C ASP A 39 -7.81 -4.26 -2.98
N ALA A 40 -8.73 -5.17 -3.29
CA ALA A 40 -9.27 -6.14 -2.33
C ALA A 40 -8.23 -7.09 -1.69
N LEU A 41 -7.02 -7.16 -2.25
CA LEU A 41 -5.91 -7.99 -1.79
C LEU A 41 -4.84 -7.19 -1.06
N GLY A 42 -5.11 -5.92 -0.78
CA GLY A 42 -4.22 -5.06 -0.02
C GLY A 42 -3.08 -4.52 -0.88
N ARG A 43 -3.22 -4.46 -2.20
CA ARG A 43 -2.22 -3.86 -3.07
C ARG A 43 -2.50 -2.38 -3.26
N ILE A 44 -1.52 -1.52 -2.98
CA ILE A 44 -1.62 -0.11 -3.34
C ILE A 44 -1.32 0.00 -4.83
N VAL A 45 -2.34 0.35 -5.63
CA VAL A 45 -2.30 0.36 -7.10
C VAL A 45 -2.29 1.77 -7.68
N TRP A 46 -2.52 2.78 -6.83
CA TRP A 46 -2.45 4.18 -7.19
C TRP A 46 -2.03 5.03 -6.00
N CYS A 47 -1.10 5.97 -6.19
CA CYS A 47 -0.76 7.00 -5.22
C CYS A 47 0.05 8.13 -5.87
N CYS A 48 -0.39 9.37 -5.71
CA CYS A 48 0.41 10.56 -6.05
C CYS A 48 1.21 11.03 -4.83
N MET A 49 2.49 11.36 -5.02
CA MET A 49 3.37 11.89 -3.97
C MET A 49 4.29 12.98 -4.53
N PRO A 50 4.65 14.01 -3.74
CA PRO A 50 4.24 14.23 -2.35
C PRO A 50 2.87 14.92 -2.21
N ARG A 51 2.22 15.29 -3.33
CA ARG A 51 0.92 15.96 -3.35
C ARG A 51 -0.06 15.24 -4.28
N PRO A 52 -1.37 15.49 -4.16
CA PRO A 52 -2.38 14.84 -4.99
C PRO A 52 -2.27 15.16 -6.49
N ASP A 53 -1.70 16.33 -6.84
CA ASP A 53 -1.49 16.81 -8.22
C ASP A 53 -0.11 16.44 -8.81
N SER A 54 0.71 15.71 -8.04
CA SER A 54 2.01 15.22 -8.52
C SER A 54 1.86 13.98 -9.40
N ALA A 55 2.89 13.67 -10.19
CA ALA A 55 2.94 12.41 -10.91
C ALA A 55 2.78 11.21 -9.94
N PRO A 56 2.04 10.16 -10.34
CA PRO A 56 1.85 9.00 -9.49
C PRO A 56 3.17 8.24 -9.28
N VAL A 57 3.47 7.88 -8.03
CA VAL A 57 4.57 6.96 -7.70
C VAL A 57 4.10 5.51 -7.78
N PHE A 58 2.80 5.29 -7.64
CA PHE A 58 2.13 4.04 -7.97
C PHE A 58 1.05 4.35 -9.01
N ASP A 59 1.11 3.68 -10.15
CA ASP A 59 0.35 3.98 -11.36
C ASP A 59 -0.16 2.71 -12.06
N ALA A 60 -0.17 1.57 -11.38
CA ALA A 60 -0.60 0.28 -11.94
C ALA A 60 -1.99 0.34 -12.60
N LEU A 61 -2.87 1.25 -12.15
CA LEU A 61 -4.17 1.48 -12.78
C LEU A 61 -4.09 1.98 -14.23
N LEU A 62 -3.01 2.65 -14.66
CA LEU A 62 -2.83 3.10 -16.05
C LEU A 62 -2.77 1.92 -17.04
N GLN A 63 -2.32 0.77 -16.56
CA GLN A 63 -2.18 -0.46 -17.36
C GLN A 63 -3.34 -1.44 -17.12
N SER A 64 -4.44 -0.99 -16.53
CA SER A 64 -5.57 -1.84 -16.12
C SER A 64 -6.24 -2.61 -17.26
N ALA A 65 -6.15 -2.13 -18.50
CA ALA A 65 -6.71 -2.79 -19.69
C ALA A 65 -6.16 -4.21 -19.91
N ASP A 66 -4.87 -4.41 -19.63
CA ASP A 66 -4.18 -5.70 -19.76
C ASP A 66 -4.09 -6.45 -18.41
N GLY A 67 -4.82 -5.94 -17.40
CA GLY A 67 -4.68 -6.32 -16.01
C GLY A 67 -3.52 -5.58 -15.32
N LEU A 68 -3.58 -5.56 -13.99
CA LEU A 68 -2.65 -4.78 -13.18
C LEU A 68 -1.24 -5.42 -13.25
N PRO A 69 -0.19 -4.70 -13.73
CA PRO A 69 1.23 -5.14 -13.74
C PRO A 69 1.71 -5.43 -12.31
N GLU A 70 2.91 -5.94 -12.01
CA GLU A 70 3.50 -5.84 -10.63
C GLU A 70 4.08 -4.44 -10.36
N ASP A 71 4.60 -3.81 -11.42
CA ASP A 71 5.16 -2.47 -11.41
C ASP A 71 4.12 -1.40 -11.09
N GLY A 72 4.60 -0.24 -10.61
CA GLY A 72 3.72 0.87 -10.29
C GLY A 72 2.84 0.59 -9.07
N ALA A 73 3.29 -0.24 -8.14
CA ALA A 73 2.49 -0.63 -6.99
C ALA A 73 3.29 -1.11 -5.78
N TRP A 74 2.55 -1.33 -4.69
CA TRP A 74 3.05 -1.97 -3.48
C TRP A 74 2.12 -3.10 -3.02
N SER A 75 2.61 -4.35 -3.13
CA SER A 75 1.88 -5.56 -2.72
C SER A 75 2.47 -6.24 -1.48
N VAL A 76 1.60 -6.95 -0.77
CA VAL A 76 1.94 -8.01 0.17
C VAL A 76 1.19 -9.24 -0.27
N GLU A 77 1.92 -10.29 -0.64
CA GLU A 77 1.35 -11.53 -1.15
C GLU A 77 1.46 -12.62 -0.10
N LEU A 78 0.46 -13.49 -0.06
CA LEU A 78 0.43 -14.70 0.77
C LEU A 78 0.56 -15.92 -0.15
N GLU A 79 1.52 -16.80 0.15
CA GLU A 79 1.72 -18.05 -0.60
C GLU A 79 0.49 -18.94 -0.44
N GLY A 80 -0.05 -19.44 -1.55
CA GLY A 80 -1.24 -20.30 -1.50
C GLY A 80 -2.53 -19.57 -1.08
N LEU A 81 -2.62 -18.25 -1.31
CA LEU A 81 -3.82 -17.45 -1.06
C LEU A 81 -5.11 -18.16 -1.53
N ALA A 82 -6.05 -18.34 -0.61
CA ALA A 82 -7.33 -19.00 -0.84
C ALA A 82 -8.53 -18.09 -0.53
N ARG A 83 -8.39 -17.18 0.45
CA ARG A 83 -9.45 -16.26 0.87
C ARG A 83 -8.89 -14.92 1.27
N HIS A 84 -9.68 -13.86 1.06
CA HIS A 84 -9.40 -12.53 1.57
C HIS A 84 -10.64 -11.89 2.20
N GLU A 85 -10.42 -10.92 3.07
CA GLU A 85 -11.42 -10.00 3.59
C GLU A 85 -10.80 -8.61 3.72
N GLN A 86 -11.61 -7.57 3.54
CA GLN A 86 -11.15 -6.20 3.67
C GLN A 86 -12.22 -5.37 4.38
N ALA A 87 -11.81 -4.58 5.37
CA ALA A 87 -12.69 -3.70 6.11
C ALA A 87 -11.93 -2.51 6.68
N TYR A 88 -12.61 -1.37 6.83
CA TYR A 88 -12.08 -0.26 7.61
C TYR A 88 -12.31 -0.48 9.09
N ASP A 89 -11.38 0.01 9.92
CA ASP A 89 -11.65 0.20 11.33
C ASP A 89 -12.79 1.21 11.51
N ALA A 90 -13.78 0.86 12.32
CA ALA A 90 -14.98 1.66 12.54
C ALA A 90 -14.65 3.12 12.86
N GLY A 91 -15.24 4.03 12.09
CA GLY A 91 -15.05 5.47 12.23
C GLY A 91 -13.67 5.99 11.82
N THR A 92 -12.92 5.27 10.97
CA THR A 92 -11.56 5.66 10.55
C THR A 92 -11.25 5.49 9.06
N ALA A 93 -10.12 6.04 8.64
CA ALA A 93 -9.47 5.75 7.35
C ALA A 93 -8.36 4.71 7.46
N VAL A 94 -8.35 3.86 8.51
CA VAL A 94 -7.40 2.76 8.66
C VAL A 94 -8.04 1.51 8.06
N LEU A 95 -7.36 0.93 7.07
CA LEU A 95 -7.84 -0.23 6.32
C LEU A 95 -7.17 -1.50 6.84
N ARG A 96 -7.94 -2.56 7.07
CA ARG A 96 -7.44 -3.90 7.38
C ARG A 96 -7.78 -4.84 6.24
N THR A 97 -6.77 -5.41 5.61
CA THR A 97 -6.90 -6.50 4.65
C THR A 97 -6.38 -7.77 5.28
N ARG A 98 -7.18 -8.83 5.29
CA ARG A 98 -6.82 -10.13 5.84
C ARG A 98 -6.79 -11.15 4.72
N LEU A 99 -5.72 -11.95 4.69
CA LEU A 99 -5.49 -12.98 3.69
C LEU A 99 -5.31 -14.31 4.42
N TRP A 100 -5.86 -15.38 3.86
CA TRP A 100 -5.68 -16.76 4.34
C TRP A 100 -5.29 -17.69 3.20
N ASP A 101 -4.39 -18.61 3.50
CA ASP A 101 -4.03 -19.71 2.61
C ASP A 101 -5.05 -20.86 2.73
N ALA A 102 -4.91 -21.88 1.87
CA ALA A 102 -5.77 -23.06 1.90
C ALA A 102 -5.65 -23.90 3.19
N ASN A 103 -4.59 -23.69 3.99
CA ASN A 103 -4.34 -24.39 5.24
C ASN A 103 -4.79 -23.59 6.48
N GLY A 104 -5.43 -22.43 6.28
CA GLY A 104 -5.92 -21.56 7.35
C GLY A 104 -4.85 -20.67 8.00
N GLN A 105 -3.62 -20.64 7.48
CA GLN A 105 -2.61 -19.68 7.91
C GLN A 105 -2.98 -18.31 7.38
N GLY A 106 -2.93 -17.29 8.24
CA GLY A 106 -3.46 -15.97 7.91
C GLY A 106 -2.50 -14.84 8.20
N VAL A 107 -2.64 -13.75 7.47
CA VAL A 107 -1.94 -12.48 7.67
C VAL A 107 -2.94 -11.32 7.63
N GLU A 108 -2.74 -10.32 8.49
CA GLU A 108 -3.44 -9.04 8.42
C GLU A 108 -2.46 -7.94 8.01
N ILE A 109 -2.87 -7.18 7.00
CA ILE A 109 -2.21 -5.99 6.48
C ILE A 109 -3.04 -4.80 6.94
N VAL A 110 -2.41 -3.86 7.64
CA VAL A 110 -3.02 -2.63 8.13
C VAL A 110 -2.40 -1.46 7.39
N ASP A 111 -3.23 -0.74 6.63
CA ASP A 111 -2.84 0.31 5.70
C ASP A 111 -3.46 1.64 6.11
N PHE A 112 -2.64 2.68 6.22
CA PHE A 112 -3.09 4.04 6.53
C PHE A 112 -2.03 5.09 6.17
N ALA A 113 -2.43 6.36 6.13
CA ALA A 113 -1.51 7.48 6.09
C ALA A 113 -1.58 8.23 7.45
N PRO A 114 -0.44 8.57 8.10
CA PRO A 114 -0.46 9.16 9.43
C PRO A 114 -1.20 10.50 9.45
N ARG A 115 -2.13 10.64 10.39
CA ARG A 115 -2.88 11.89 10.59
C ARG A 115 -3.25 12.10 12.05
N PHE A 116 -2.62 13.05 12.73
CA PHE A 116 -2.95 13.39 14.11
C PHE A 116 -2.42 14.78 14.50
N VAL A 117 -2.65 15.21 15.74
CA VAL A 117 -2.05 16.42 16.29
C VAL A 117 -0.93 15.99 17.23
N THR A 118 0.26 16.54 17.05
CA THR A 118 1.39 16.35 17.95
C THR A 118 2.12 17.67 18.13
N ARG A 119 2.55 17.97 19.36
CA ARG A 119 3.19 19.26 19.69
C ARG A 119 2.40 20.46 19.14
N GLU A 120 1.08 20.42 19.33
CA GLU A 120 0.10 21.45 18.89
C GLU A 120 0.04 21.71 17.37
N ARG A 121 0.66 20.85 16.56
CA ARG A 121 0.67 20.95 15.10
C ARG A 121 -0.01 19.75 14.46
N ALA A 122 -0.66 20.00 13.33
CA ALA A 122 -1.15 18.91 12.50
C ALA A 122 0.04 18.13 11.92
N PHE A 123 0.06 16.83 12.18
CA PHE A 123 1.01 15.89 11.62
C PHE A 123 0.31 15.07 10.55
N ARG A 124 0.67 15.33 9.29
CA ARG A 124 0.11 14.71 8.09
C ARG A 124 1.19 14.59 6.98
N PRO A 125 2.28 13.84 7.22
CA PRO A 125 3.38 13.73 6.26
C PRO A 125 2.91 13.08 4.94
N ALA A 126 3.61 13.34 3.83
CA ALA A 126 3.39 12.62 2.57
C ALA A 126 3.92 11.17 2.65
N GLN A 127 3.33 10.35 3.53
CA GLN A 127 3.83 9.04 3.92
C GLN A 127 2.67 8.03 4.03
N LEU A 128 2.93 6.80 3.61
CA LEU A 128 2.07 5.63 3.81
C LEU A 128 2.73 4.70 4.83
N VAL A 129 1.91 4.12 5.70
CA VAL A 129 2.33 3.13 6.69
C VAL A 129 1.57 1.84 6.45
N ARG A 130 2.33 0.75 6.40
CA ARG A 130 1.82 -0.60 6.26
C ARG A 130 2.37 -1.46 7.39
N ARG A 131 1.48 -2.08 8.17
CA ARG A 131 1.84 -3.06 9.20
C ARG A 131 1.33 -4.42 8.79
N ILE A 132 2.14 -5.45 8.92
CA ILE A 132 1.84 -6.81 8.48
C ILE A 132 2.04 -7.73 9.66
N ARG A 133 1.01 -8.47 10.08
CA ARG A 133 1.07 -9.35 11.25
C ARG A 133 0.46 -10.72 10.95
N PRO A 134 1.04 -11.81 11.45
CA PRO A 134 0.41 -13.12 11.35
C PRO A 134 -0.88 -13.13 12.19
N LEU A 135 -1.94 -13.74 11.64
CA LEU A 135 -3.20 -14.04 12.36
C LEU A 135 -3.17 -15.42 13.02
N GLY A 136 -2.29 -16.30 12.53
CA GLY A 136 -2.09 -17.66 13.01
C GLY A 136 -1.24 -18.47 12.04
N GLY A 137 -0.59 -19.52 12.54
CA GLY A 137 0.31 -20.37 11.74
C GLY A 137 1.67 -19.72 11.45
N ARG A 138 2.29 -20.13 10.35
CA ARG A 138 3.60 -19.64 9.87
C ARG A 138 3.46 -19.19 8.40
N PRO A 139 2.64 -18.16 8.13
CA PRO A 139 2.35 -17.73 6.76
C PRO A 139 3.64 -17.31 6.04
N ARG A 140 3.76 -17.72 4.79
CA ARG A 140 4.84 -17.29 3.89
C ARG A 140 4.36 -16.11 3.08
N VAL A 141 5.08 -14.99 3.18
CA VAL A 141 4.71 -13.73 2.55
C VAL A 141 5.83 -13.21 1.65
N ARG A 142 5.43 -12.41 0.66
CA ARG A 142 6.32 -11.68 -0.24
C ARG A 142 5.90 -10.21 -0.24
N ILE A 143 6.85 -9.30 -0.08
CA ILE A 143 6.61 -7.86 -0.09
C ILE A 143 7.29 -7.29 -1.33
N VAL A 144 6.52 -6.63 -2.19
CA VAL A 144 7.03 -6.05 -3.44
C VAL A 144 6.65 -4.58 -3.48
N VAL A 145 7.65 -3.70 -3.65
CA VAL A 145 7.46 -2.25 -3.72
C VAL A 145 8.17 -1.74 -4.98
N ARG A 146 7.38 -1.35 -5.98
CA ARG A 146 7.85 -0.98 -7.32
C ARG A 146 7.31 0.41 -7.69
N PRO A 147 7.80 1.49 -7.05
CA PRO A 147 7.38 2.81 -7.44
C PRO A 147 7.94 3.15 -8.83
N ARG A 148 7.24 3.99 -9.57
CA ARG A 148 7.63 4.49 -10.90
C ARG A 148 7.69 6.03 -10.89
N ALA A 149 8.49 6.58 -11.78
CA ALA A 149 8.51 8.00 -12.08
C ALA A 149 7.82 8.27 -13.42
N ASP A 150 7.49 9.54 -13.67
CA ASP A 150 7.06 10.03 -14.98
C ASP A 150 5.94 9.19 -15.62
N TRP A 151 4.88 8.91 -14.85
CA TRP A 151 3.71 8.15 -15.30
C TRP A 151 4.04 6.74 -15.82
N GLY A 152 5.05 6.11 -15.21
CA GLY A 152 5.41 4.72 -15.48
C GLY A 152 6.64 4.58 -16.36
N ALA A 153 7.11 5.67 -16.96
CA ALA A 153 8.24 5.66 -17.88
C ALA A 153 9.60 5.55 -17.18
N GLY A 154 9.71 6.02 -15.94
CA GLY A 154 10.99 6.06 -15.21
C GLY A 154 11.13 4.96 -14.17
N GLU A 155 12.26 4.22 -14.22
CA GLU A 155 12.66 3.31 -13.15
C GLU A 155 13.48 4.06 -12.08
N PRO A 156 13.22 3.86 -10.78
CA PRO A 156 14.03 4.45 -9.73
C PRO A 156 15.40 3.78 -9.65
N VAL A 157 16.43 4.55 -9.34
CA VAL A 157 17.69 3.98 -8.85
C VAL A 157 17.48 3.55 -7.39
N ILE A 158 17.68 2.27 -7.11
CA ILE A 158 17.48 1.72 -5.77
C ILE A 158 18.81 1.72 -5.01
N THR A 159 18.82 2.33 -3.82
CA THR A 159 19.92 2.18 -2.86
C THR A 159 19.43 1.54 -1.58
N ARG A 160 20.31 0.83 -0.88
CA ARG A 160 19.97 0.03 0.29
C ARG A 160 20.81 0.45 1.49
N GLY A 161 20.15 0.66 2.62
CA GLY A 161 20.76 0.73 3.93
C GLY A 161 20.48 -0.52 4.76
N SER A 162 20.82 -0.47 6.06
CA SER A 162 20.64 -1.62 6.97
C SER A 162 19.18 -2.00 7.21
N HIS A 163 18.28 -1.02 7.20
CA HIS A 163 16.85 -1.18 7.52
C HIS A 163 15.95 -0.32 6.61
N HIS A 164 16.48 0.11 5.46
CA HIS A 164 15.70 0.93 4.53
C HIS A 164 16.14 0.73 3.06
N LEU A 165 15.21 0.97 2.15
CA LEU A 165 15.48 1.18 0.72
C LEU A 165 15.19 2.63 0.36
N ARG A 166 15.94 3.19 -0.59
CA ARG A 166 15.64 4.48 -1.21
C ARG A 166 15.37 4.25 -2.69
N TYR A 167 14.31 4.87 -3.19
CA TYR A 167 13.93 4.91 -4.60
C TYR A 167 14.21 6.33 -5.09
N VAL A 168 15.33 6.50 -5.79
CA VAL A 168 15.79 7.79 -6.29
C VAL A 168 15.22 8.01 -7.69
N MET A 169 14.38 9.03 -7.84
CA MET A 169 13.72 9.42 -9.07
C MET A 169 13.99 10.92 -9.36
N PRO A 170 13.80 11.40 -10.60
CA PRO A 170 13.88 12.82 -10.90
C PRO A 170 12.92 13.64 -10.02
N GLY A 171 13.45 14.58 -9.24
CA GLY A 171 12.65 15.47 -8.40
C GLY A 171 12.02 14.86 -7.14
N LEU A 172 12.15 13.55 -6.91
CA LEU A 172 11.60 12.86 -5.74
C LEU A 172 12.49 11.69 -5.32
N THR A 173 12.88 11.63 -4.05
CA THR A 173 13.45 10.41 -3.46
C THR A 173 12.51 9.91 -2.37
N LEU A 174 12.06 8.66 -2.51
CA LEU A 174 11.27 7.99 -1.49
C LEU A 174 12.15 7.08 -0.66
N ARG A 175 11.91 7.04 0.65
CA ARG A 175 12.50 6.07 1.56
C ARG A 175 11.44 5.13 2.10
N LEU A 176 11.73 3.84 1.99
CA LEU A 176 11.01 2.75 2.64
C LEU A 176 11.80 2.30 3.86
N ASN A 177 11.39 2.70 5.06
CA ASN A 177 11.90 2.12 6.30
C ASN A 177 11.18 0.79 6.56
N SER A 178 11.90 -0.25 6.95
CA SER A 178 11.35 -1.61 7.12
C SER A 178 11.93 -2.29 8.35
N SER A 179 11.08 -2.89 9.17
CA SER A 179 11.49 -3.87 10.19
C SER A 179 11.50 -5.31 9.66
N ALA A 180 10.91 -5.55 8.48
CA ALA A 180 11.07 -6.81 7.78
C ALA A 180 12.52 -6.98 7.29
N PRO A 181 13.05 -8.21 7.19
CA PRO A 181 14.37 -8.50 6.64
C PRO A 181 14.60 -7.81 5.28
N ILE A 182 15.46 -6.80 5.26
CA ILE A 182 15.57 -5.88 4.12
C ILE A 182 16.00 -6.57 2.83
N THR A 183 16.76 -7.66 2.90
CA THR A 183 17.15 -8.47 1.73
C THR A 183 15.92 -9.01 0.99
N TYR A 184 14.97 -9.60 1.72
CA TYR A 184 13.75 -10.15 1.12
C TYR A 184 12.87 -9.06 0.52
N VAL A 185 12.82 -7.87 1.13
CA VAL A 185 12.08 -6.73 0.58
C VAL A 185 12.74 -6.19 -0.69
N ALA A 186 14.07 -6.09 -0.73
CA ALA A 186 14.80 -5.61 -1.92
C ALA A 186 14.67 -6.56 -3.12
N GLU A 187 14.71 -7.86 -2.86
CA GLU A 187 14.66 -8.90 -3.89
C GLU A 187 13.22 -9.31 -4.25
N GLY A 188 12.24 -8.93 -3.43
CA GLY A 188 10.88 -9.45 -3.55
C GLY A 188 10.83 -10.96 -3.30
N GLY A 189 11.57 -11.44 -2.30
CA GLY A 189 11.65 -12.86 -1.94
C GLY A 189 10.56 -13.30 -0.97
N TRP A 190 10.23 -14.58 -0.98
CA TRP A 190 9.32 -15.21 -0.02
C TRP A 190 10.01 -15.48 1.31
N PHE A 191 9.38 -15.13 2.43
CA PHE A 191 9.87 -15.47 3.78
C PHE A 191 8.72 -15.80 4.73
N VAL A 192 9.04 -16.50 5.83
CA VAL A 192 8.08 -16.81 6.88
C VAL A 192 7.88 -15.58 7.78
N LEU A 193 6.64 -15.12 7.91
CA LEU A 193 6.28 -14.02 8.82
C LEU A 193 6.06 -14.55 10.23
N ALA A 194 7.14 -14.63 11.01
CA ALA A 194 7.09 -15.13 12.40
C ALA A 194 6.61 -14.07 13.40
N THR A 195 6.92 -12.80 13.16
CA THR A 195 6.55 -11.66 14.00
C THR A 195 5.92 -10.56 13.15
N PRO A 196 5.16 -9.63 13.75
CA PRO A 196 4.73 -8.44 13.04
C PRO A 196 5.92 -7.67 12.45
N VAL A 197 5.72 -7.08 11.29
CA VAL A 197 6.66 -6.16 10.64
C VAL A 197 5.92 -4.91 10.19
N ALA A 198 6.65 -3.82 10.03
CA ALA A 198 6.13 -2.53 9.62
C ALA A 198 7.00 -1.92 8.52
N LEU A 199 6.35 -1.17 7.64
CA LEU A 199 6.95 -0.46 6.54
C LEU A 199 6.39 0.96 6.49
N LEU A 200 7.28 1.95 6.37
CA LEU A 200 6.91 3.35 6.20
C LEU A 200 7.55 3.87 4.92
N LEU A 201 6.72 4.23 3.95
CA LEU A 201 7.16 4.80 2.66
C LEU A 201 6.79 6.28 2.60
N GLY A 202 7.79 7.15 2.46
CA GLY A 202 7.56 8.59 2.38
C GLY A 202 8.83 9.36 1.98
N PRO A 203 8.96 10.63 2.40
CA PRO A 203 10.16 11.43 2.14
C PRO A 203 11.43 10.75 2.63
N ASP A 204 12.57 11.12 2.06
CA ASP A 204 13.88 10.55 2.38
C ASP A 204 14.44 11.03 3.73
N GLU A 205 13.70 10.73 4.80
CA GLU A 205 13.99 11.11 6.17
C GLU A 205 14.27 9.88 7.04
N THR A 206 15.26 9.99 7.93
CA THR A 206 15.53 8.94 8.92
C THR A 206 14.48 8.96 10.02
N LEU A 207 14.11 7.78 10.52
CA LEU A 207 13.28 7.68 11.72
C LEU A 207 14.14 7.90 12.97
N ALA A 208 13.58 8.62 13.94
CA ALA A 208 14.22 8.81 15.24
C ALA A 208 14.08 7.57 16.15
N GLY A 209 12.98 6.83 16.03
CA GLY A 209 12.70 5.60 16.77
C GLY A 209 12.73 4.35 15.89
N GLY A 210 12.47 3.20 16.51
CA GLY A 210 12.31 1.93 15.79
C GLY A 210 11.14 1.97 14.81
N VAL A 211 11.27 1.25 13.69
CA VAL A 211 10.26 1.20 12.62
C VAL A 211 8.90 0.71 13.16
N ASP A 212 8.91 -0.38 13.93
CA ASP A 212 7.68 -0.98 14.48
C ASP A 212 6.99 -0.09 15.52
N ASP A 213 7.77 0.51 16.43
CA ASP A 213 7.24 1.41 17.46
C ASP A 213 6.63 2.66 16.83
N THR A 214 7.33 3.26 15.86
CA THR A 214 6.84 4.44 15.12
C THR A 214 5.54 4.10 14.38
N ALA A 215 5.50 2.96 13.68
CA ALA A 215 4.30 2.54 12.97
C ALA A 215 3.12 2.28 13.91
N ARG A 216 3.37 1.70 15.11
CA ARG A 216 2.33 1.47 16.12
C ARG A 216 1.78 2.79 16.65
N GLU A 217 2.66 3.70 17.04
CA GLU A 217 2.27 5.02 17.53
C GLU A 217 1.44 5.77 16.47
N PHE A 218 1.88 5.73 15.20
CA PHE A 218 1.15 6.37 14.11
C PHE A 218 -0.22 5.73 13.88
N GLU A 219 -0.36 4.40 13.98
CA GLU A 219 -1.66 3.72 13.87
C GLU A 219 -2.61 4.19 14.98
N GLU A 220 -2.15 4.14 16.24
CA GLU A 220 -2.94 4.49 17.42
C GLU A 220 -3.41 5.95 17.38
N HIS A 221 -2.50 6.89 17.12
CA HIS A 221 -2.83 8.30 17.02
C HIS A 221 -3.74 8.62 15.82
N THR A 222 -3.52 7.96 14.68
CA THR A 222 -4.36 8.15 13.49
C THR A 222 -5.78 7.64 13.72
N ALA A 223 -5.92 6.44 14.31
CA ALA A 223 -7.21 5.90 14.67
C ALA A 223 -7.94 6.79 15.70
N HIS A 224 -7.23 7.31 16.70
CA HIS A 224 -7.79 8.25 17.67
C HIS A 224 -8.26 9.54 16.99
N HIS A 225 -7.45 10.12 16.09
CA HIS A 225 -7.81 11.32 15.35
C HIS A 225 -9.11 11.14 14.58
N TRP A 226 -9.22 10.07 13.79
CA TRP A 226 -10.40 9.83 12.97
C TRP A 226 -11.65 9.59 13.81
N ARG A 227 -11.57 8.78 14.87
CA ARG A 227 -12.70 8.55 15.77
C ARG A 227 -13.14 9.84 16.46
N ARG A 228 -12.20 10.73 16.83
CA ARG A 228 -12.53 12.06 17.36
C ARG A 228 -13.16 12.96 16.30
N TRP A 229 -12.73 12.88 15.06
CA TRP A 229 -13.29 13.66 13.95
C TRP A 229 -14.72 13.21 13.63
N THR A 230 -14.96 11.91 13.46
CA THR A 230 -16.28 11.35 13.13
C THR A 230 -17.31 11.58 14.23
N ARG A 231 -16.93 11.49 15.52
CA ARG A 231 -17.82 11.81 16.65
C ARG A 231 -18.34 13.25 16.69
N ARG A 232 -17.71 14.18 15.95
CA ARG A 232 -18.16 15.58 15.87
C ARG A 232 -19.15 15.83 14.74
N LEU A 233 -19.41 14.82 13.89
CA LEU A 233 -20.38 14.93 12.82
C LEU A 233 -21.80 14.85 13.40
N ALA A 234 -22.68 15.74 12.96
CA ALA A 234 -24.11 15.62 13.22
C ALA A 234 -24.68 14.56 12.27
N LEU A 235 -24.83 13.33 12.76
CA LEU A 235 -25.24 12.18 11.95
C LEU A 235 -26.70 11.81 12.24
N PRO A 236 -27.48 11.41 11.21
CA PRO A 236 -28.78 10.77 11.44
C PRO A 236 -28.58 9.45 12.22
N LEU A 237 -29.60 8.99 12.95
CA LEU A 237 -29.54 7.70 13.66
C LEU A 237 -29.56 6.51 12.68
N GLU A 238 -30.21 6.68 11.55
CA GLU A 238 -30.26 5.72 10.45
C GLU A 238 -29.00 5.85 9.57
N TRP A 239 -28.48 4.71 9.08
CA TRP A 239 -27.36 4.65 8.12
C TRP A 239 -26.04 5.28 8.59
N GLN A 240 -25.81 5.41 9.90
CA GLN A 240 -24.62 6.05 10.46
C GLN A 240 -23.31 5.57 9.84
N ASP A 241 -23.13 4.26 9.71
CA ASP A 241 -21.90 3.68 9.17
C ASP A 241 -21.64 4.12 7.73
N ALA A 242 -22.68 4.15 6.89
CA ALA A 242 -22.58 4.58 5.50
C ALA A 242 -22.25 6.09 5.41
N VAL A 243 -22.91 6.92 6.22
CA VAL A 243 -22.67 8.37 6.25
C VAL A 243 -21.26 8.68 6.75
N ILE A 244 -20.80 8.00 7.81
CA ILE A 244 -19.43 8.14 8.33
C ILE A 244 -18.42 7.76 7.25
N ARG A 245 -18.62 6.62 6.58
CA ARG A 245 -17.72 6.16 5.53
C ARG A 245 -17.64 7.17 4.38
N ALA A 246 -18.79 7.68 3.92
CA ALA A 246 -18.85 8.71 2.88
C ALA A 246 -18.16 10.00 3.33
N ALA A 247 -18.41 10.46 4.55
CA ALA A 247 -17.82 11.69 5.09
C ALA A 247 -16.29 11.61 5.19
N ILE A 248 -15.74 10.48 5.66
CA ILE A 248 -14.29 10.27 5.67
C ILE A 248 -13.75 10.26 4.24
N THR A 249 -14.40 9.57 3.30
CA THR A 249 -13.96 9.52 1.89
C THR A 249 -13.92 10.92 1.27
N LEU A 250 -14.96 11.74 1.47
CA LEU A 250 -14.96 13.14 1.03
C LEU A 250 -13.85 13.96 1.69
N LYS A 251 -13.60 13.75 2.99
CA LYS A 251 -12.51 14.42 3.70
C LYS A 251 -11.13 14.04 3.12
N LEU A 252 -10.95 12.81 2.64
CA LEU A 252 -9.71 12.37 1.99
C LEU A 252 -9.50 13.00 0.62
N CYS A 253 -10.56 13.45 -0.07
CA CYS A 253 -10.46 14.21 -1.32
C CYS A 253 -10.06 15.69 -1.08
N GLN A 254 -9.95 16.14 0.17
CA GLN A 254 -9.50 17.49 0.47
C GLN A 254 -7.97 17.52 0.61
N TYR A 255 -7.29 18.38 -0.15
CA TYR A 255 -5.91 18.77 0.11
C TYR A 255 -5.87 19.87 1.16
N GLU A 256 -5.42 19.55 2.38
CA GLU A 256 -5.62 20.40 3.56
C GLU A 256 -4.76 21.67 3.57
N ASP A 257 -3.63 21.69 2.85
CA ASP A 257 -2.75 22.87 2.80
C ASP A 257 -3.38 24.05 2.05
N THR A 258 -4.16 23.80 0.99
CA THR A 258 -4.84 24.86 0.22
C THR A 258 -6.34 24.86 0.40
N GLY A 259 -6.91 23.80 0.96
CA GLY A 259 -8.36 23.57 1.02
C GLY A 259 -8.96 23.09 -0.30
N ALA A 260 -8.15 22.86 -1.34
CA ALA A 260 -8.63 22.34 -2.63
C ALA A 260 -9.28 20.96 -2.47
N ILE A 261 -10.26 20.67 -3.32
CA ILE A 261 -10.96 19.39 -3.37
C ILE A 261 -10.63 18.74 -4.71
N VAL A 262 -10.07 17.53 -4.68
CA VAL A 262 -9.87 16.74 -5.90
C VAL A 262 -11.18 16.07 -6.30
N ALA A 263 -11.43 16.00 -7.61
CA ALA A 263 -12.62 15.33 -8.15
C ALA A 263 -12.59 13.82 -7.86
N ALA A 264 -11.41 13.22 -8.02
CA ALA A 264 -11.12 11.83 -7.69
C ALA A 264 -9.65 11.72 -7.27
N LEU A 265 -9.32 10.64 -6.55
CA LEU A 265 -7.93 10.29 -6.22
C LEU A 265 -7.24 9.51 -7.34
N THR A 266 -7.71 9.66 -8.58
CA THR A 266 -7.19 9.04 -9.80
C THR A 266 -7.07 10.08 -10.90
N THR A 267 -6.48 9.68 -12.03
CA THR A 267 -6.55 10.46 -13.27
C THR A 267 -7.72 10.02 -14.14
N SER A 268 -8.18 10.92 -15.02
CA SER A 268 -9.07 10.65 -16.16
C SER A 268 -8.31 10.29 -17.42
#